data_AF-A0A378C891-F1
#
_entry.id   AF-A0A378C891-F1
#
_cell.length_a   1.000
_cell.length_b   1.000
_cell.length_c   1.000
_cell.angle_alpha   90.00
_cell.angle_beta   90.00
_cell.angle_gamma   90.00
#
_symmetry.space_group_name_H-M   'P 1'
#
loop_
_entity.id
_entity.type
_entity.pdbx_description
1 polymer ?
#
loop_
_entity_poly.entity_id
_entity_poly.type
_entity_poly.pdbx_seq_one_letter_code
_entity_poly.pdbx_strand_id
1 'polypeptide(L)' 'MQESLARRTYTMSLMAMVFLPSTFLTGLFGVNLGGIPGNSWHLGFSLFCLMLVVVIGGVAWWLHRSKWL' A
#
# COMPACT_ATOMS: atom_id res chain seq x y z
N MET A 1 12.80 -20.14 -21.72
CA MET A 1 11.62 -20.56 -20.93
C MET A 1 11.75 -20.26 -19.44
N GLN A 2 12.87 -20.59 -18.79
CA GLN A 2 13.09 -20.27 -17.36
C GLN A 2 13.07 -18.75 -17.06
N GLU A 3 13.61 -17.91 -17.94
CA GLU A 3 13.60 -16.45 -17.76
C GLU A 3 12.20 -15.81 -17.81
N SER A 4 11.27 -16.33 -18.60
CA SER A 4 9.91 -15.79 -18.67
C SER A 4 9.09 -16.12 -17.42
N LEU A 5 9.35 -17.28 -16.80
CA LEU A 5 8.80 -17.65 -15.50
C LEU A 5 9.39 -16.78 -14.39
N ALA A 6 10.72 -16.64 -14.33
CA ALA A 6 11.38 -15.79 -13.35
C ALA A 6 10.90 -14.34 -13.42
N ARG A 7 10.76 -13.77 -14.63
CA ARG A 7 10.26 -12.41 -14.84
C ARG A 7 8.80 -12.24 -14.41
N ARG A 8 7.94 -13.23 -14.67
CA ARG A 8 6.55 -13.24 -14.21
C ARG A 8 6.45 -13.32 -12.69
N THR A 9 7.20 -14.23 -12.06
CA THR A 9 7.24 -14.33 -10.59
C THR A 9 7.75 -13.04 -9.97
N TYR A 10 8.78 -12.41 -10.55
CA TYR A 10 9.30 -11.13 -10.10
C TYR A 10 8.24 -10.02 -10.14
N THR A 11 7.47 -9.92 -11.23
CA THR A 11 6.37 -8.93 -11.32
C THR A 11 5.27 -9.18 -10.29
N MET A 12 4.94 -10.45 -10.01
CA MET A 12 3.91 -10.80 -9.01
C MET A 12 4.39 -10.49 -7.59
N SER A 13 5.64 -10.81 -7.25
CA SER A 13 6.24 -10.47 -5.95
C SER A 13 6.34 -8.96 -5.74
N LEU A 14 6.65 -8.21 -6.79
CA LEU A 14 6.73 -6.75 -6.75
C LEU A 14 5.34 -6.13 -6.53
N MET A 15 4.30 -6.65 -7.21
CA MET A 15 2.92 -6.27 -6.92
C MET A 15 2.52 -6.59 -5.48
N ALA A 16 2.89 -7.76 -4.96
CA ALA A 16 2.59 -8.13 -3.56
C ALA A 16 3.24 -7.18 -2.55
N MET A 17 4.50 -6.77 -2.77
CA MET A 17 5.17 -5.78 -1.91
C MET A 17 4.45 -4.41 -1.89
N VAL A 18 3.85 -4.00 -3.01
CA VAL A 18 3.09 -2.75 -3.08
C VAL A 18 1.72 -2.89 -2.40
N PHE A 19 1.01 -3.99 -2.64
CA PHE A 19 -0.36 -4.17 -2.17
C PHE A 19 -0.48 -4.69 -0.73
N LEU A 20 0.54 -5.37 -0.19
CA LEU A 20 0.52 -5.90 1.18
C LEU A 20 0.37 -4.79 2.24
N PRO A 21 1.18 -3.71 2.26
CA PRO A 21 1.01 -2.64 3.24
C PRO A 21 -0.30 -1.87 3.06
N SER A 22 -0.74 -1.66 1.81
CA SER A 22 -2.01 -0.97 1.56
C SER A 22 -3.21 -1.80 2.02
N THR A 23 -3.20 -3.11 1.75
CA THR A 23 -4.27 -4.04 2.14
C THR A 23 -4.32 -4.24 3.66
N PHE A 24 -3.16 -4.27 4.33
CA PHE A 24 -3.09 -4.33 5.78
C PHE A 24 -3.68 -3.07 6.42
N LEU A 25 -3.31 -1.87 5.94
CA LEU A 25 -3.86 -0.61 6.44
C LEU A 25 -5.37 -0.55 6.19
N THR A 26 -5.83 -0.77 4.95
CA THR A 26 -7.27 -0.69 4.63
C THR A 26 -8.08 -1.76 5.36
N GLY A 27 -7.51 -2.94 5.58
CA GLY A 27 -8.09 -3.98 6.43
C GLY A 27 -8.24 -3.51 7.87
N LEU A 28 -7.13 -3.14 8.53
CA LEU A 28 -7.12 -2.67 9.92
C LEU A 28 -8.08 -1.52 10.14
N PHE A 29 -8.06 -0.51 9.27
CA PHE A 29 -8.91 0.67 9.39
C PHE A 29 -10.35 0.42 8.95
N GLY A 30 -10.59 -0.44 7.95
CA GLY A 30 -11.93 -0.79 7.47
C GLY A 30 -12.77 -1.55 8.51
N VAL A 31 -12.15 -2.38 9.35
CA VAL A 31 -12.85 -3.05 10.46
C VAL A 31 -12.97 -2.16 11.71
N ASN A 32 -12.18 -1.08 11.81
CA ASN A 32 -12.02 -0.27 13.02
C ASN A 32 -12.26 1.24 12.81
N LEU A 33 -13.17 1.59 11.89
CA LEU A 33 -13.52 3.00 11.59
C LEU A 33 -14.04 3.77 12.83
N GLY A 34 -14.61 3.05 13.81
CA GLY A 34 -15.14 3.66 15.05
C GLY A 34 -14.08 4.03 16.10
N GLY A 35 -12.84 3.54 15.98
CA GLY A 35 -11.78 3.72 16.99
C GLY A 35 -10.75 4.81 16.66
N ILE A 36 -10.81 5.42 15.47
CA ILE A 36 -9.78 6.37 15.02
C ILE A 36 -10.07 7.76 15.59
N PRO A 37 -9.11 8.42 16.26
CA PRO A 37 -9.23 9.83 16.64
C PRO A 37 -9.34 10.67 15.37
N GLY A 38 -10.55 11.13 15.05
CA GLY A 38 -10.89 11.78 13.77
C GLY A 38 -12.23 11.33 13.17
N ASN A 39 -12.86 10.28 13.69
CA ASN A 39 -14.19 9.79 13.26
C ASN A 39 -15.35 10.80 13.44
N SER A 40 -15.18 11.81 14.28
CA SER A 40 -16.17 12.89 14.45
C SER A 40 -16.07 13.97 13.36
N TRP A 41 -15.00 14.00 12.58
CA TRP A 41 -14.81 14.96 11.50
C TRP A 41 -15.15 14.28 10.17
N HIS A 42 -16.05 14.89 9.39
CA HIS A 42 -16.46 14.41 8.06
C HIS A 42 -15.25 14.18 7.11
N LEU A 43 -14.11 14.80 7.41
CA LEU A 43 -12.86 14.71 6.65
C LEU A 43 -11.91 13.58 7.10
N GLY A 44 -12.21 12.83 8.18
CA GLY A 44 -11.34 11.77 8.70
C GLY A 44 -11.04 10.67 7.68
N PHE A 45 -12.04 10.30 6.87
CA PHE A 45 -11.88 9.36 5.76
C PHE A 45 -10.97 9.91 4.65
N SER A 46 -11.12 11.19 4.28
CA SER A 46 -10.27 11.82 3.27
C SER A 46 -8.81 11.93 3.73
N LEU A 47 -8.58 12.23 5.01
CA LEU A 47 -7.24 12.26 5.60
C LEU A 47 -6.59 10.87 5.58
N PHE A 48 -7.37 9.82 5.87
CA PHE A 48 -6.91 8.43 5.78
C PHE A 48 -6.54 8.03 4.35
N CYS A 49 -7.38 8.35 3.36
CA CYS A 49 -7.05 8.15 1.95
C CYS A 49 -5.77 8.90 1.54
N LEU A 50 -5.59 10.14 1.98
CA LEU A 50 -4.37 10.92 1.71
C LEU A 50 -3.13 10.25 2.34
N MET A 51 -3.25 9.77 3.57
CA MET A 51 -2.17 9.06 4.27
C MET A 51 -1.80 7.75 3.56
N LEU A 52 -2.79 6.99 3.08
CA LEU A 52 -2.58 5.81 2.25
C LEU A 52 -1.83 6.14 0.95
N VAL A 53 -2.20 7.22 0.25
CA VAL A 53 -1.50 7.67 -0.96
C VAL A 53 -0.04 8.01 -0.64
N VAL A 54 0.22 8.66 0.48
CA VAL A 54 1.59 8.98 0.93
C VAL A 54 2.37 7.71 1.26
N VAL A 55 1.78 6.73 1.94
CA VAL A 55 2.45 5.45 2.25
C VAL A 55 2.74 4.67 0.97
N ILE A 56 1.76 4.53 0.06
CA ILE A 56 1.94 3.85 -1.23
C ILE A 56 3.01 4.57 -2.06
N GLY A 57 2.94 5.91 -2.14
CA GLY A 57 3.93 6.73 -2.83
C GLY A 57 5.33 6.62 -2.21
N GLY A 58 5.42 6.57 -0.89
CA GLY A 58 6.68 6.37 -0.16
C GLY A 58 7.29 4.99 -0.39
N VAL A 59 6.47 3.93 -0.37
CA VAL A 59 6.89 2.56 -0.69
C VAL A 59 7.32 2.45 -2.16
N ALA A 60 6.55 3.02 -3.08
CA ALA A 60 6.89 3.06 -4.50
C ALA A 60 8.20 3.84 -4.74
N TRP A 61 8.37 4.98 -4.07
CA TRP A 61 9.60 5.78 -4.16
C TRP A 61 10.80 5.06 -3.55
N TRP A 62 10.63 4.37 -2.42
CA TRP A 62 11.67 3.53 -1.82
C TRP A 62 12.07 2.41 -2.78
N LEU A 63 11.11 1.67 -3.33
CA LEU A 63 11.35 0.60 -4.31
C LEU A 63 12.11 1.12 -5.53
N HIS A 64 11.72 2.30 -6.04
CA HIS A 64 12.40 2.96 -7.15
C HIS A 64 13.84 3.37 -6.79
N ARG A 65 14.05 3.92 -5.59
CA ARG A 65 15.39 4.32 -5.10
C ARG A 65 16.30 3.12 -4.85
N SER A 66 15.72 2.00 -4.43
CA SER A 66 16.47 0.78 -4.12
C SER A 66 16.99 0.06 -5.37
N LYS A 67 16.68 0.54 -6.59
CA LYS A 67 17.04 -0.07 -7.89
C LYS A 67 16.48 -1.49 -8.10
N TRP A 68 15.38 -1.82 -7.43
CA TRP A 68 14.62 -3.07 -7.69
C TRP A 68 13.58 -2.89 -8.81
N LEU A 69 13.40 -1.66 -9.29
CA LEU A 69 12.71 -1.24 -10.51
C LEU A 69 13.72 -0.50 -11.41
#